data_AF-A0A453FCJ1-F1
#
_entry.id   AF-A0A453FCJ1-F1
#
_cell.length_a   1.000
_cell.length_b   1.000
_cell.length_c   1.000
_cell.angle_alpha   90.00
_cell.angle_beta   90.00
_cell.angle_gamma   90.00
#
_symmetry.space_group_name_H-M   'P 1'
#
loop_
_entity.id
_entity.type
_entity.pdbx_description
1 polymer ?
#
loop_
_entity_poly.entity_id
_entity_poly.type
_entity_poly.pdbx_seq_one_letter_code
_entity_poly.pdbx_strand_id
1 'polypeptide(L)' 'RWTTNAQYSASSCYRMMFAGSTTAPFWKIIWRSWAPLNVKFFLWLASQNRCWTADRLAKRGLQHPPVCCLCSQEEESLQ' A
#
# COMPACT_ATOMS: atom_id res chain seq x y z
N ARG A 1 -25.50 15.40 -7.25
CA ARG A 1 -25.49 16.18 -8.52
C ARG A 1 -24.04 16.29 -8.98
N TRP A 2 -23.73 15.99 -10.24
CA TRP A 2 -22.36 15.80 -10.76
C TRP A 2 -21.52 17.08 -10.88
N THR A 3 -22.16 18.24 -10.99
CA THR A 3 -21.64 19.60 -10.78
C THR A 3 -22.86 20.51 -10.59
N THR A 4 -22.73 21.67 -9.95
CA THR A 4 -23.85 22.64 -9.83
C THR A 4 -24.26 23.21 -11.18
N ASN A 5 -23.35 23.23 -12.14
CA ASN A 5 -23.54 23.82 -13.47
C ASN A 5 -23.97 22.77 -14.52
N ALA A 6 -24.26 21.53 -14.11
CA ALA A 6 -24.63 20.40 -14.97
C ALA A 6 -23.64 20.03 -16.10
N GLN A 7 -22.46 20.66 -16.13
CA GLN A 7 -21.39 20.34 -17.08
C GLN A 7 -20.54 19.19 -16.57
N TYR A 8 -20.31 18.22 -17.45
CA TYR A 8 -19.38 17.12 -17.20
C TYR A 8 -17.93 17.61 -17.31
N SER A 9 -17.08 17.15 -16.40
CA SER A 9 -15.63 17.23 -16.55
C SER A 9 -14.99 15.95 -16.00
N ALA A 10 -13.90 15.50 -16.62
CA ALA A 10 -13.15 14.34 -16.12
C ALA A 10 -12.64 14.57 -14.68
N SER A 11 -12.27 15.81 -14.35
CA SER A 11 -11.80 16.20 -13.00
C SER A 11 -12.90 16.08 -11.93
N SER A 12 -14.10 16.58 -12.20
CA SER A 12 -15.24 16.47 -11.25
C SER A 12 -15.69 15.02 -11.11
N CYS A 13 -15.71 14.26 -12.21
CA CYS A 13 -15.99 12.82 -12.22
C CYS A 13 -14.99 12.07 -11.33
N TYR A 14 -13.69 12.30 -11.52
CA TYR A 14 -12.63 11.68 -10.72
C TYR A 14 -12.81 11.99 -9.23
N ARG A 15 -13.00 13.26 -8.85
CA ARG A 15 -13.21 13.63 -7.44
C ARG A 15 -14.43 12.93 -6.81
N MET A 16 -15.52 12.79 -7.57
CA MET A 16 -16.72 12.06 -7.12
C MET A 16 -16.49 10.57 -6.94
N MET A 17 -15.70 9.92 -7.81
CA MET A 17 -15.35 8.51 -7.65
C MET A 17 -14.62 8.22 -6.32
N PHE A 18 -13.95 9.22 -5.76
CA PHE A 18 -13.26 9.13 -4.47
C PHE A 18 -14.05 9.78 -3.31
N ALA A 19 -15.32 10.15 -3.50
CA ALA A 19 -16.16 10.67 -2.43
C ALA A 19 -16.33 9.61 -1.33
N GLY A 20 -16.00 9.96 -0.08
CA GLY A 20 -16.01 9.03 1.05
C GLY A 20 -14.74 8.17 1.19
N SER A 21 -13.75 8.33 0.32
CA SER A 21 -12.44 7.67 0.50
C SER A 21 -11.69 8.24 1.71
N THR A 22 -10.91 7.38 2.37
CA THR A 22 -10.01 7.78 3.45
C THR A 22 -8.60 7.99 2.90
N THR A 23 -7.90 8.99 3.42
CA THR A 23 -6.50 9.22 3.07
C THR A 23 -5.60 8.26 3.85
N ALA A 24 -4.66 7.60 3.18
CA ALA A 24 -3.70 6.72 3.84
C ALA A 24 -2.79 7.50 4.80
N PRO A 25 -2.62 7.08 6.06
CA PRO A 25 -2.01 7.91 7.12
C PRO A 25 -0.58 8.39 6.79
N PHE A 26 0.19 7.63 6.01
CA PHE A 26 1.61 7.91 5.76
C PHE A 26 1.93 8.30 4.31
N TRP A 27 0.93 8.56 3.46
CA TRP A 27 1.16 8.80 2.03
C TRP A 27 2.10 9.98 1.77
N LYS A 28 1.98 11.07 2.55
CA LYS A 28 2.81 12.27 2.38
C LYS A 28 4.28 11.96 2.63
N ILE A 29 4.59 11.25 3.71
CA ILE A 29 5.97 10.94 4.10
C ILE A 29 6.60 10.04 3.04
N ILE A 30 5.89 9.00 2.61
CA ILE A 30 6.38 8.04 1.61
C ILE A 30 6.65 8.75 0.28
N TRP A 31 5.64 9.45 -0.28
CA TRP A 31 5.72 9.99 -1.63
C TRP A 31 6.51 11.30 -1.73
N ARG A 32 6.52 12.15 -0.69
CA ARG A 32 7.28 13.41 -0.67
C ARG A 32 8.72 13.27 -0.19
N SER A 33 9.14 12.10 0.30
CA SER A 33 10.53 11.86 0.66
C SER A 33 11.47 12.00 -0.55
N TRP A 34 12.76 12.23 -0.29
CA TRP A 34 13.82 12.16 -1.29
C TRP A 34 14.28 10.72 -1.60
N ALA A 35 13.58 9.72 -1.07
CA ALA A 35 13.94 8.33 -1.26
C ALA A 35 13.79 7.91 -2.75
N PRO A 36 14.66 7.01 -3.23
CA PRO A 36 14.49 6.35 -4.52
C PRO A 36 13.12 5.65 -4.66
N LEU A 37 12.63 5.51 -5.89
CA LEU A 37 11.30 4.95 -6.16
C LEU A 37 11.10 3.53 -5.62
N ASN A 38 12.11 2.66 -5.74
CA ASN A 38 12.08 1.30 -5.19
C ASN A 38 11.81 1.30 -3.68
N VAL A 39 12.44 2.22 -2.94
CA VAL A 39 12.21 2.38 -1.50
C VAL A 39 10.79 2.89 -1.23
N LYS A 40 10.31 3.87 -2.00
CA LYS A 40 8.94 4.40 -1.86
C LYS A 40 7.88 3.34 -2.11
N PHE A 41 8.05 2.51 -3.14
CA PHE A 41 7.15 1.39 -3.43
C PHE A 41 7.13 0.36 -2.30
N PHE A 42 8.31 0.01 -1.78
CA PHE A 42 8.40 -0.90 -0.63
C PHE A 42 7.68 -0.32 0.59
N LEU A 43 7.95 0.93 0.96
CA LEU A 43 7.29 1.60 2.09
C LEU A 43 5.77 1.72 1.90
N TRP A 44 5.31 1.95 0.67
CA TRP A 44 3.88 1.99 0.34
C TRP A 44 3.22 0.63 0.60
N LEU A 45 3.82 -0.46 0.17
CA LEU A 45 3.35 -1.82 0.44
C LEU A 45 3.40 -2.13 1.94
N ALA A 46 4.49 -1.78 2.62
CA ALA A 46 4.64 -1.99 4.06
C ALA A 46 3.54 -1.27 4.86
N SER A 47 3.24 -0.01 4.50
CA SER A 47 2.21 0.79 5.18
C SER A 47 0.78 0.23 5.10
N GLN A 48 0.52 -0.65 4.13
CA GLN A 48 -0.78 -1.30 3.94
C GLN A 48 -0.78 -2.75 4.42
N ASN A 49 0.29 -3.19 5.07
CA ASN A 49 0.57 -4.59 5.34
C ASN A 49 0.38 -5.42 4.04
N ARG A 50 1.18 -5.10 3.01
CA ARG A 50 1.12 -5.74 1.68
C ARG A 50 2.45 -6.28 1.15
N CYS A 51 3.50 -6.31 1.97
CA CYS A 51 4.76 -6.95 1.55
C CYS A 51 4.63 -8.47 1.51
N TRP A 52 5.48 -9.09 0.70
CA TRP A 52 5.60 -10.53 0.58
C TRP A 52 6.54 -11.09 1.64
N THR A 53 6.03 -11.21 2.86
CA THR A 53 6.69 -11.91 3.98
C THR A 53 6.39 -13.40 3.94
N ALA A 54 7.25 -14.20 4.59
CA ALA A 54 7.08 -15.65 4.66
C ALA A 54 5.71 -16.05 5.22
N ASP A 55 5.19 -15.37 6.25
CA ASP A 55 3.86 -15.63 6.82
C ASP A 55 2.73 -15.48 5.78
N ARG A 56 2.83 -14.51 4.87
CA ARG A 56 1.84 -14.27 3.82
C ARG A 56 1.92 -15.30 2.71
N LEU A 57 3.13 -15.71 2.37
CA LEU A 57 3.36 -16.80 1.42
C LEU A 57 2.76 -18.11 1.97
N ALA A 58 2.99 -18.40 3.26
CA ALA A 58 2.43 -19.54 3.98
C ALA A 58 0.89 -19.55 3.95
N LYS A 59 0.26 -18.41 4.29
CA LYS A 59 -1.21 -18.24 4.24
C LYS A 59 -1.81 -18.48 2.84
N ARG A 60 -1.00 -18.41 1.79
CA ARG A 60 -1.41 -18.62 0.39
C ARG A 60 -0.97 -19.98 -0.16
N GLY A 61 -0.30 -20.81 0.63
CA GLY A 61 0.22 -22.11 0.19
C GLY A 61 1.35 -22.00 -0.85
N LEU A 62 2.05 -20.86 -0.90
CA LEU A 62 3.22 -20.68 -1.76
C LEU A 62 4.48 -21.16 -1.05
N GLN A 63 5.51 -21.58 -1.81
CA GLN A 63 6.80 -21.93 -1.21
C GLN A 63 7.36 -20.75 -0.39
N HIS A 64 7.76 -21.04 0.85
CA HIS A 64 8.32 -20.05 1.76
C HIS A 64 9.38 -20.69 2.65
N PRO A 65 10.38 -19.90 3.12
CA PRO A 65 11.27 -20.34 4.19
C PRO A 65 10.49 -20.61 5.48
N PRO A 66 10.84 -21.65 6.26
CA PRO A 66 10.17 -21.96 7.53
C PRO A 66 10.54 -20.98 8.65
N VAL A 67 11.66 -20.26 8.50
CA VAL A 67 12.17 -19.29 9.47
C VAL A 67 12.66 -18.04 8.75
N CYS A 68 12.68 -16.91 9.44
CA CYS A 68 13.16 -15.63 8.92
C CYS A 68 14.62 -15.75 8.47
N CYS A 69 14.90 -15.34 7.23
CA CYS A 69 16.24 -15.43 6.63
C CYS A 69 17.26 -14.48 7.28
N LEU A 70 16.80 -13.50 8.07
CA LEU A 70 17.66 -12.51 8.71
C LEU A 70 18.08 -12.92 10.13
N CYS A 71 17.11 -13.33 10.96
CA CYS A 71 17.38 -13.68 12.37
C CYS A 71 17.47 -15.19 12.62
N SER A 72 16.97 -16.02 11.71
CA SER A 72 16.92 -17.49 11.82
C SER A 72 16.26 -18.03 13.09
N GLN A 73 15.41 -17.22 13.75
CA GLN A 73 14.81 -17.55 15.06
C GLN A 73 13.29 -17.70 14.97
N GLU A 74 12.61 -16.75 14.33
CA GLU A 74 11.15 -16.67 14.28
C GLU A 74 10.65 -16.65 12.83
N GLU A 75 9.35 -16.81 12.64
CA GLU A 75 8.71 -16.62 11.33
C GLU A 75 8.81 -15.16 10.87
N GLU A 76 9.13 -14.96 9.59
CA GLU A 76 9.15 -13.60 9.03
C GLU A 76 7.71 -13.08 8.86
N SER A 77 7.39 -12.04 9.62
CA SER A 77 6.11 -11.34 9.56
C SER A 77 6.31 -9.82 9.48
N LEU A 78 5.35 -9.12 8.87
CA LEU A 78 5.19 -7.69 9.07
C LEU A 78 4.32 -7.51 10.32
N GLN A 79 4.94 -7.03 11.38
CA GLN A 79 4.38 -6.79 12.71
C GLN A 79 2.96 -6.19 12.72
#